data_AF-A0A7V0JQY6-F1
#
_entry.id   AF-A0A7V0JQY6-F1
#
_cell.length_a   1.000
_cell.length_b   1.000
_cell.length_c   1.000
_cell.angle_alpha   90.00
_cell.angle_beta   90.00
_cell.angle_gamma   90.00
#
_symmetry.space_group_name_H-M   'P 1'
#
loop_
_entity.id
_entity.type
_entity.pdbx_description
1 polymer ?
#
loop_
_entity_poly.entity_id
_entity_poly.type
_entity_poly.pdbx_seq_one_letter_code
_entity_poly.pdbx_strand_id
1 'polypeptide(L)'
;MFKRKKFNNRGWRSNVPRLIAGAVGVVLLSAAFMKMMDMDLFIRQMRDYGIISDYLLLSISGRGLIVLECTLGVGLLLFYRPRLTLLFTSALLLIFVGATGWAWFTNATEECGCFGTWVSRTPAEAALEGLILLALTVTAWLMSRPSQKPEGRAKAWILTAVCLAGLTLPLASGSQLTRTVPNQNGTGDIPLGGFQIQGLESVDLEHGDYLMVLMDTDCSHCRDAVTELNWLAEDPGLPGVIGLSFNGEDRLKAFREELQVIFPIGQITEEDFWRLLGDGNVPRTLLVRDSVVQEVWDIEIPDEHTVKSILEVKS
;
A
#
# COMPACT_ATOMS: atom_id res chain seq x y z
N MET A 1 -41.46 51.64 24.53
CA MET A 1 -41.60 50.32 23.88
C MET A 1 -40.36 50.04 23.02
N PHE A 2 -39.31 49.44 23.59
CA PHE A 2 -38.06 49.15 22.87
C PHE A 2 -38.21 47.92 21.96
N LYS A 3 -38.21 48.13 20.65
CA LYS A 3 -38.27 47.08 19.63
C LYS A 3 -36.89 46.43 19.53
N ARG A 4 -36.67 45.30 20.24
CA ARG A 4 -35.44 44.48 20.07
C ARG A 4 -35.35 44.02 18.61
N LYS A 5 -34.39 44.56 17.86
CA LYS A 5 -33.91 43.99 16.59
C LYS A 5 -33.43 42.57 16.88
N LYS A 6 -34.21 41.55 16.50
CA LYS A 6 -33.74 40.16 16.44
C LYS A 6 -32.66 40.12 15.36
N PHE A 7 -31.38 40.13 15.77
CA PHE A 7 -30.28 39.77 14.88
C PHE A 7 -30.59 38.40 14.28
N ASN A 8 -30.59 38.36 12.95
CA ASN A 8 -30.97 37.21 12.15
C ASN A 8 -29.86 36.15 12.20
N ASN A 9 -29.64 35.50 13.35
CA ASN A 9 -28.68 34.41 13.54
C ASN A 9 -29.07 33.10 12.81
N ARG A 10 -30.13 33.12 12.00
CA ARG A 10 -30.62 31.95 11.24
C ARG A 10 -29.77 31.63 10.01
N GLY A 11 -29.09 32.62 9.42
CA GLY A 11 -28.23 32.42 8.24
C GLY A 11 -26.94 31.66 8.56
N TRP A 12 -26.23 32.08 9.62
CA TRP A 12 -24.92 31.50 10.02
C TRP A 12 -25.04 30.01 10.33
N ARG A 13 -25.97 29.59 11.19
CA ARG A 13 -26.14 28.19 11.58
C ARG A 13 -26.47 27.24 10.42
N SER A 14 -27.01 27.74 9.31
CA SER A 14 -27.32 26.90 8.14
C SER A 14 -26.15 26.71 7.18
N ASN A 15 -25.16 27.62 7.21
CA ASN A 15 -24.02 27.59 6.30
C ASN A 15 -22.82 26.83 6.88
N VAL A 16 -22.70 26.74 8.21
CA VAL A 16 -21.63 25.97 8.89
C VAL A 16 -21.51 24.52 8.38
N PRO A 17 -22.58 23.70 8.35
CA PRO A 17 -22.45 22.32 7.87
C PRO A 17 -22.04 22.25 6.39
N ARG A 18 -22.40 23.24 5.57
CA ARG A 18 -21.97 23.31 4.17
C ARG A 18 -20.49 23.63 4.03
N LEU A 19 -19.99 24.56 4.85
CA LEU A 19 -18.57 24.90 4.86
C LEU A 19 -17.72 23.72 5.33
N ILE A 20 -18.14 23.04 6.41
CA ILE A 20 -17.46 21.84 6.89
C ILE A 20 -17.51 20.73 5.84
N ALA A 21 -18.67 20.45 5.26
CA ALA A 21 -18.80 19.45 4.19
C ALA A 21 -17.89 19.79 3.00
N GLY A 22 -17.87 21.04 2.56
CA GLY A 22 -16.99 21.47 1.47
C GLY A 22 -15.50 21.26 1.78
N ALA A 23 -15.07 21.65 2.98
CA ALA A 23 -13.68 21.46 3.42
C ALA A 23 -13.29 19.97 3.48
N VAL A 24 -14.11 19.13 4.11
CA VAL A 24 -13.90 17.67 4.16
C VAL A 24 -13.92 17.06 2.75
N GLY A 25 -14.81 17.55 1.88
CA GLY A 25 -14.88 17.12 0.49
C GLY A 25 -13.61 17.40 -0.30
N VAL A 26 -12.99 18.58 -0.11
CA VAL A 26 -11.68 18.89 -0.71
C VAL A 26 -10.61 17.92 -0.21
N VAL A 27 -10.55 17.68 1.10
CA VAL A 27 -9.56 16.76 1.69
C VAL A 27 -9.70 15.35 1.13
N LEU A 28 -10.94 14.82 1.01
CA LEU A 28 -11.18 13.51 0.41
C LEU A 28 -10.76 13.44 -1.06
N LEU A 29 -11.00 14.49 -1.85
CA LEU A 29 -10.60 14.51 -3.25
C LEU A 29 -9.08 14.60 -3.41
N SER A 30 -8.41 15.39 -2.58
CA SER A 30 -6.95 15.43 -2.54
C SER A 30 -6.38 14.07 -2.16
N ALA A 31 -6.94 13.40 -1.15
CA ALA A 31 -6.52 12.06 -0.74
C ALA A 31 -6.73 11.02 -1.84
N ALA A 32 -7.90 11.04 -2.50
CA ALA A 32 -8.19 10.14 -3.62
C ALA A 32 -7.25 10.35 -4.81
N PHE A 33 -6.90 11.61 -5.09
CA PHE A 33 -5.96 11.96 -6.14
C PHE A 33 -4.55 11.44 -5.83
N MET A 34 -4.07 11.59 -4.59
CA MET A 34 -2.77 11.03 -4.17
C MET A 34 -2.75 9.51 -4.27
N LYS A 35 -3.81 8.81 -3.80
CA LYS A 35 -3.94 7.36 -3.96
C LYS A 35 -3.98 6.91 -5.42
N MET A 36 -4.50 7.76 -6.32
CA MET A 36 -4.52 7.48 -7.75
C MET A 36 -3.15 7.65 -8.40
N MET A 37 -2.32 8.57 -7.91
CA MET A 37 -0.95 8.76 -8.41
C MET A 37 -0.06 7.56 -8.06
N ASP A 38 -0.13 7.09 -6.82
CA ASP A 38 0.69 5.98 -6.31
C ASP A 38 -0.18 4.79 -5.87
N MET A 39 -0.90 4.21 -6.83
CA MET A 39 -1.80 3.07 -6.58
C MET A 39 -1.06 1.87 -5.97
N ASP A 40 0.17 1.61 -6.40
CA ASP A 40 0.97 0.47 -5.91
C ASP A 40 1.27 0.62 -4.42
N LEU A 41 1.69 1.80 -3.96
CA LEU A 41 1.93 2.08 -2.53
C LEU A 41 0.66 1.94 -1.70
N PHE A 42 -0.48 2.39 -2.23
CA PHE A 42 -1.76 2.25 -1.55
C PHE A 42 -2.20 0.78 -1.43
N ILE A 43 -2.02 -0.04 -2.48
CA ILE A 43 -2.32 -1.48 -2.44
C ILE A 43 -1.38 -2.20 -1.46
N ARG A 44 -0.10 -1.83 -1.40
CA ARG A 44 0.86 -2.36 -0.41
C ARG A 44 0.41 -2.07 1.01
N GLN A 45 0.07 -0.82 1.31
CA GLN A 45 -0.46 -0.43 2.62
C GLN A 45 -1.71 -1.24 3.00
N MET A 46 -2.59 -1.53 2.05
CA MET A 46 -3.76 -2.40 2.29
C MET A 46 -3.38 -3.87 2.54
N ARG A 47 -2.31 -4.36 1.88
CA ARG A 47 -1.75 -5.71 2.10
C ARG A 47 -1.13 -5.82 3.49
N ASP A 48 -0.37 -4.81 3.91
CA ASP A 48 0.31 -4.77 5.22
C ASP A 48 -0.67 -4.77 6.40
N TYR A 49 -1.92 -4.34 6.18
CA TYR A 49 -2.98 -4.47 7.18
C TYR A 49 -3.47 -5.91 7.39
N GLY A 50 -3.10 -6.86 6.52
CA GLY A 50 -3.39 -8.28 6.69
C GLY A 50 -4.87 -8.67 6.62
N ILE A 51 -5.75 -7.76 6.19
CA ILE A 51 -7.22 -7.99 6.15
C ILE A 51 -7.61 -8.85 4.94
N ILE A 52 -6.87 -8.76 3.84
CA ILE A 52 -7.17 -9.42 2.57
C ILE A 52 -5.89 -10.09 2.06
N SER A 53 -5.91 -11.41 1.87
CA SER A 53 -4.78 -12.20 1.37
C SER A 53 -4.70 -12.24 -0.16
N ASP A 54 -5.84 -12.16 -0.85
CA ASP A 54 -5.89 -12.25 -2.32
C ASP A 54 -5.57 -10.91 -2.99
N TYR A 55 -4.54 -10.89 -3.83
CA TYR A 55 -4.11 -9.68 -4.56
C TYR A 55 -5.20 -9.10 -5.49
N LEU A 56 -6.00 -9.96 -6.12
CA LEU A 56 -7.12 -9.53 -6.96
C LEU A 56 -8.16 -8.76 -6.14
N LEU A 57 -8.50 -9.27 -4.95
CA LEU A 57 -9.46 -8.62 -4.05
C LEU A 57 -8.89 -7.32 -3.49
N LEU A 58 -7.59 -7.26 -3.16
CA LEU A 58 -6.88 -6.03 -2.77
C LEU A 58 -6.96 -4.96 -3.86
N SER A 59 -6.63 -5.32 -5.10
CA SER A 59 -6.62 -4.39 -6.23
C SER A 59 -8.02 -3.86 -6.56
N ILE A 60 -9.04 -4.73 -6.55
CA ILE A 60 -10.44 -4.32 -6.75
C ILE A 60 -10.91 -3.42 -5.61
N SER A 61 -10.61 -3.79 -4.36
CA SER A 61 -11.03 -3.04 -3.16
C SER A 61 -10.36 -1.67 -3.11
N GLY A 62 -9.06 -1.57 -3.40
CA GLY A 62 -8.34 -0.31 -3.41
C GLY A 62 -8.89 0.67 -4.44
N ARG A 63 -9.15 0.20 -5.67
CA ARG A 63 -9.80 0.99 -6.71
C ARG A 63 -11.21 1.40 -6.31
N GLY A 64 -11.98 0.48 -5.75
CA GLY A 64 -13.32 0.74 -5.24
C GLY A 64 -13.33 1.84 -4.17
N LEU A 65 -12.34 1.85 -3.29
CA LEU A 65 -12.20 2.85 -2.24
C LEU A 65 -11.92 4.24 -2.80
N ILE A 66 -11.05 4.37 -3.81
CA ILE A 66 -10.77 5.64 -4.50
C ILE A 66 -12.04 6.18 -5.18
N VAL A 67 -12.80 5.32 -5.86
CA VAL A 67 -14.07 5.72 -6.49
C VAL A 67 -15.07 6.20 -5.43
N LEU A 68 -15.13 5.52 -4.30
CA LEU A 68 -16.00 5.87 -3.19
C LEU A 68 -15.58 7.21 -2.54
N GLU A 69 -14.28 7.46 -2.34
CA GLU A 69 -13.74 8.74 -1.86
C GLU A 69 -14.08 9.88 -2.83
N CYS A 70 -13.86 9.69 -4.13
CA CYS A 70 -14.20 10.66 -5.16
C CYS A 70 -15.70 10.98 -5.17
N THR A 71 -16.54 9.94 -5.11
CA THR A 71 -18.00 10.10 -5.13
C THR A 71 -18.48 10.85 -3.89
N LEU A 72 -18.00 10.48 -2.70
CA LEU A 72 -18.36 11.16 -1.46
C LEU A 72 -17.80 12.59 -1.40
N GLY A 73 -16.56 12.81 -1.84
CA GLY A 73 -15.92 14.13 -1.91
C GLY A 73 -16.70 15.12 -2.78
N VAL A 74 -17.07 14.71 -4.00
CA VAL A 74 -17.92 15.52 -4.89
C VAL A 74 -19.33 15.68 -4.30
N GLY A 75 -19.90 14.63 -3.71
CA GLY A 75 -21.19 14.69 -3.03
C GLY A 75 -21.23 15.74 -1.91
N LEU A 76 -20.16 15.86 -1.13
CA LEU A 76 -20.01 16.85 -0.07
C LEU A 76 -19.84 18.27 -0.62
N LEU A 77 -19.04 18.46 -1.67
CA LEU A 77 -18.87 19.77 -2.33
C LEU A 77 -20.19 20.29 -2.91
N LEU A 78 -20.97 19.40 -3.54
CA LEU A 78 -22.28 19.74 -4.07
C LEU A 78 -23.35 19.85 -2.97
N PHE A 79 -23.03 19.45 -1.74
CA PHE A 79 -23.95 19.30 -0.62
C PHE A 79 -25.21 18.52 -1.03
N TYR A 80 -25.00 17.43 -1.78
CA TYR A 80 -26.05 16.55 -2.30
C TYR A 80 -26.42 15.54 -1.21
N ARG A 81 -27.70 15.46 -0.84
CA ARG A 81 -28.24 14.62 0.25
C ARG A 81 -27.32 14.60 1.48
N PRO A 82 -27.08 15.75 2.13
CA PRO A 82 -25.99 15.94 3.09
C PRO A 82 -26.01 14.94 4.26
N ARG A 83 -27.19 14.52 4.74
CA ARG A 83 -27.26 13.50 5.80
C ARG A 83 -26.74 12.13 5.38
N LEU A 84 -26.98 11.74 4.13
CA LEU A 84 -26.56 10.44 3.62
C LEU A 84 -25.06 10.50 3.28
N THR A 85 -24.65 11.54 2.57
CA THR A 85 -23.24 11.73 2.19
C THR A 85 -22.34 11.89 3.42
N LEU A 86 -22.71 12.73 4.39
CA LEU A 86 -21.95 12.86 5.64
C LEU A 86 -21.94 11.56 6.47
N LEU A 87 -23.04 10.79 6.48
CA LEU A 87 -23.07 9.49 7.18
C LEU A 87 -22.10 8.49 6.56
N PHE A 88 -22.12 8.35 5.23
CA PHE A 88 -21.19 7.46 4.53
C PHE A 88 -19.75 7.95 4.62
N THR A 89 -19.50 9.26 4.55
CA THR A 89 -18.17 9.81 4.81
C THR A 89 -17.71 9.52 6.23
N SER A 90 -18.57 9.67 7.25
CA SER A 90 -18.22 9.30 8.62
C SER A 90 -17.90 7.82 8.76
N ALA A 91 -18.66 6.94 8.10
CA ALA A 91 -18.38 5.51 8.10
C ALA A 91 -17.02 5.20 7.44
N LEU A 92 -16.73 5.82 6.29
CA LEU A 92 -15.45 5.66 5.59
C LEU A 92 -14.28 6.14 6.45
N LEU A 93 -14.37 7.34 7.01
CA LEU A 93 -13.32 7.90 7.87
C LEU A 93 -13.12 7.06 9.13
N LEU A 94 -14.19 6.50 9.70
CA LEU A 94 -14.08 5.60 10.85
C LEU A 94 -13.30 4.32 10.50
N ILE A 95 -13.53 3.74 9.31
CA ILE A 95 -12.78 2.58 8.83
C ILE A 95 -11.30 2.94 8.66
N PHE A 96 -10.99 4.07 8.02
CA PHE A 96 -9.61 4.51 7.84
C PHE A 96 -8.89 4.77 9.16
N VAL A 97 -9.52 5.51 10.09
CA VAL A 97 -8.96 5.78 11.42
C VAL A 97 -8.75 4.47 12.19
N GLY A 98 -9.67 3.51 12.06
CA GLY A 98 -9.52 2.18 12.64
C GLY A 98 -8.32 1.42 12.06
N ALA A 99 -8.17 1.41 10.74
CA ALA A 99 -7.06 0.73 10.05
C ALA A 99 -5.70 1.37 10.37
N THR A 100 -5.58 2.70 10.29
CA THR A 100 -4.34 3.40 10.63
C THR A 100 -4.02 3.33 12.13
N GLY A 101 -5.05 3.37 12.98
CA GLY A 101 -4.91 3.19 14.42
C GLY A 101 -4.45 1.78 14.77
N TRP A 102 -5.02 0.76 14.15
CA TRP A 102 -4.57 -0.63 14.30
C TRP A 102 -3.10 -0.78 13.91
N ALA A 103 -2.72 -0.26 12.74
CA ALA A 103 -1.34 -0.30 12.27
C ALA A 103 -0.35 0.40 13.21
N TRP A 104 -0.79 1.49 13.85
CA TRP A 104 -0.01 2.16 14.89
C TRP A 104 0.15 1.29 16.14
N PHE A 105 -0.91 0.63 16.61
CA PHE A 105 -0.83 -0.24 17.80
C PHE A 105 0.01 -1.50 17.57
N THR A 106 0.02 -2.04 16.37
CA THR A 106 0.76 -3.27 16.02
C THR A 106 2.16 -2.99 15.48
N ASN A 107 2.58 -1.72 15.35
CA ASN A 107 3.79 -1.33 14.61
C ASN A 107 3.91 -2.02 13.25
N ALA A 108 2.77 -2.20 12.55
CA ALA A 108 2.75 -2.93 11.27
C ALA A 108 3.39 -2.13 10.13
N THR A 109 3.43 -0.79 10.25
CA THR A 109 3.98 0.12 9.24
C THR A 109 4.56 1.36 9.93
N GLU A 110 5.80 1.77 9.64
CA GLU A 110 6.37 3.01 10.20
C GLU A 110 5.91 4.29 9.45
N GLU A 111 5.45 4.15 8.21
CA GLU A 111 4.96 5.26 7.37
C GLU A 111 3.55 5.01 6.84
N CYS A 112 2.68 6.02 6.90
CA CYS A 112 1.37 5.98 6.27
C CYS A 112 1.47 6.42 4.80
N GLY A 113 1.59 5.46 3.89
CA GLY A 113 1.66 5.67 2.43
C GLY A 113 0.44 6.30 1.75
N CYS A 114 -0.58 6.74 2.51
CA CYS A 114 -1.82 7.33 1.98
C CYS A 114 -1.62 8.65 1.20
N PHE A 115 -0.46 9.30 1.32
CA PHE A 115 -0.13 10.55 0.62
C PHE A 115 1.00 10.41 -0.41
N GLY A 116 1.40 9.18 -0.75
CA GLY A 116 2.53 8.92 -1.64
C GLY A 116 3.88 9.38 -1.06
N THR A 117 4.92 9.40 -1.88
CA THR A 117 6.30 9.80 -1.50
C THR A 117 6.46 11.30 -1.20
N TRP A 118 5.40 12.09 -1.38
CA TRP A 118 5.45 13.55 -1.29
C TRP A 118 5.33 14.09 0.13
N VAL A 119 4.70 13.33 1.05
CA VAL A 119 4.56 13.71 2.46
C VAL A 119 4.60 12.46 3.34
N SER A 120 5.77 12.15 3.89
CA SER A 120 5.91 11.10 4.92
C SER A 120 5.21 11.54 6.21
N ARG A 121 4.26 10.72 6.69
CA ARG A 121 3.53 10.94 7.94
C ARG A 121 3.57 9.67 8.77
N THR A 122 3.72 9.85 10.07
CA THR A 122 3.65 8.72 11.02
C THR A 122 2.20 8.21 11.12
N PRO A 123 2.00 6.90 11.40
CA PRO A 123 0.66 6.34 11.64
C PRO A 123 -0.16 7.06 12.70
N ALA A 124 0.51 7.54 13.75
CA ALA A 124 -0.11 8.32 14.82
C ALA A 124 -0.69 9.65 14.32
N GLU A 125 0.06 10.35 13.47
CA GLU A 125 -0.34 11.64 12.90
C GLU A 125 -1.51 11.47 11.93
N ALA A 126 -1.44 10.46 11.05
CA ALA A 126 -2.52 10.14 10.12
C ALA A 126 -3.81 9.74 10.85
N ALA A 127 -3.71 8.93 11.91
CA ALA A 127 -4.86 8.54 12.74
C ALA A 127 -5.49 9.75 13.44
N LEU A 128 -4.67 10.68 13.95
CA LEU A 128 -5.15 11.90 14.61
C LEU A 128 -5.84 12.85 13.63
N GLU A 129 -5.27 13.09 12.45
CA GLU A 129 -5.89 13.89 11.40
C GLU A 129 -7.23 13.29 10.96
N GLY A 130 -7.26 11.96 10.77
CA GLY A 130 -8.49 11.23 10.46
C GLY A 130 -9.55 11.38 11.56
N LEU A 131 -9.15 11.33 12.84
CA LEU A 131 -10.06 11.51 13.96
C LEU A 131 -10.67 12.93 14.01
N ILE A 132 -9.87 13.95 13.70
CA ILE A 132 -10.33 15.34 13.61
C ILE A 132 -11.34 15.48 12.46
N LEU A 133 -11.03 14.95 11.27
CA LEU A 133 -11.93 14.96 10.12
C LEU A 133 -13.23 14.21 10.42
N LEU A 134 -13.15 13.07 11.11
CA LEU A 134 -14.32 12.32 11.57
C LEU A 134 -15.19 13.15 12.51
N ALA A 135 -14.60 13.79 13.52
CA ALA A 135 -15.31 14.63 14.48
C ALA A 135 -16.01 15.83 13.80
N LEU A 136 -15.33 16.49 12.84
CA LEU A 136 -15.91 17.57 12.04
C LEU A 136 -17.09 17.06 11.21
N THR A 137 -16.94 15.92 10.54
CA THR A 137 -17.98 15.32 9.70
C THR A 137 -19.21 14.91 10.52
N VAL A 138 -19.01 14.27 11.67
CA VAL A 138 -20.10 13.88 12.58
C VAL A 138 -20.82 15.12 13.13
N THR A 139 -20.06 16.16 13.49
CA THR A 139 -20.65 17.44 13.94
C THR A 139 -21.50 18.07 12.84
N ALA A 140 -20.99 18.12 11.60
CA ALA A 140 -21.74 18.61 10.45
C ALA A 140 -22.99 17.77 10.17
N TRP A 141 -22.93 16.44 10.39
CA TRP A 141 -24.06 15.54 10.23
C TRP A 141 -25.17 15.81 11.26
N LEU A 142 -24.81 15.94 12.53
CA LEU A 142 -25.74 16.27 13.63
C LEU A 142 -26.40 17.65 13.43
N MET A 143 -25.64 18.62 12.92
CA MET A 143 -26.15 19.96 12.61
C MET A 143 -27.01 20.00 11.33
N SER A 144 -26.82 19.04 10.42
CA SER A 144 -27.53 18.99 9.15
C SER A 144 -28.98 18.54 9.34
N ARG A 145 -29.90 19.38 8.88
CA ARG A 145 -31.34 19.08 8.85
C ARG A 145 -31.70 18.35 7.55
N PRO A 146 -32.68 17.44 7.57
CA PRO A 146 -33.12 16.76 6.36
C PRO A 146 -33.69 17.82 5.39
N SER A 147 -33.19 17.82 4.16
CA SER A 147 -33.72 18.70 3.12
C SER A 147 -35.14 18.24 2.78
N GLN A 148 -36.12 19.12 2.97
CA GLN A 148 -37.51 18.85 2.60
C GLN A 148 -37.80 19.15 1.11
N LYS A 149 -36.83 19.72 0.37
CA LYS A 149 -36.98 20.04 -1.04
C LYS A 149 -36.25 19.01 -1.90
N PRO A 150 -36.86 18.51 -2.99
CA PRO A 150 -36.18 17.65 -3.93
C PRO A 150 -34.98 18.40 -4.53
N GLU A 151 -33.81 17.79 -4.43
CA GLU A 151 -32.58 18.37 -4.95
C GLU A 151 -32.56 18.30 -6.48
N GLY A 152 -31.94 19.29 -7.12
CA GLY A 152 -31.91 19.40 -8.58
C GLY A 152 -31.26 18.17 -9.23
N ARG A 153 -31.93 17.62 -10.26
CA ARG A 153 -31.47 16.44 -11.03
C ARG A 153 -30.03 16.59 -11.55
N ALA A 154 -29.58 17.80 -11.84
CA ALA A 154 -28.21 18.08 -12.27
C ALA A 154 -27.14 17.58 -11.28
N LYS A 155 -27.36 17.72 -9.97
CA LYS A 155 -26.41 17.23 -8.95
C LYS A 155 -26.32 15.71 -8.95
N ALA A 156 -27.45 15.04 -9.13
CA ALA A 156 -27.49 13.58 -9.23
C ALA A 156 -26.73 13.11 -10.48
N TRP A 157 -26.94 13.76 -11.63
CA TRP A 157 -26.20 13.46 -12.86
C TRP A 157 -24.69 13.63 -12.72
N ILE A 158 -24.22 14.70 -12.06
CA ILE A 158 -22.78 14.91 -11.80
C ILE A 158 -22.23 13.77 -10.93
N LEU A 159 -22.93 13.42 -9.85
CA LEU A 159 -22.49 12.35 -8.95
C LEU A 159 -22.45 10.98 -9.65
N THR A 160 -23.48 10.68 -10.46
CA THR A 160 -23.53 9.46 -11.27
C THR A 160 -22.42 9.45 -12.31
N ALA A 161 -22.13 10.58 -12.97
CA ALA A 161 -21.04 10.68 -13.93
C ALA A 161 -19.67 10.46 -13.29
N VAL A 162 -19.41 11.02 -12.10
CA VAL A 162 -18.16 10.81 -11.34
C VAL A 162 -18.00 9.35 -10.93
N CYS A 163 -19.06 8.74 -10.39
CA CYS A 163 -19.05 7.34 -10.01
C CYS A 163 -18.83 6.42 -11.22
N LEU A 164 -19.53 6.68 -12.33
CA LEU A 164 -19.37 5.91 -13.57
C LEU A 164 -17.97 6.09 -14.16
N ALA A 165 -17.46 7.32 -14.25
CA ALA A 165 -16.10 7.58 -14.71
C ALA A 165 -15.07 6.84 -13.85
N GLY A 166 -15.19 6.91 -12.53
CA GLY A 166 -14.31 6.18 -11.61
C GLY A 166 -14.36 4.65 -11.79
N LEU A 167 -15.53 4.08 -12.07
CA LEU A 167 -15.70 2.65 -12.35
C LEU A 167 -15.15 2.24 -13.73
N THR A 168 -15.32 3.09 -14.75
CA THR A 168 -14.98 2.75 -16.14
C THR A 168 -13.55 3.13 -16.53
N LEU A 169 -12.98 4.18 -15.93
CA LEU A 169 -11.61 4.63 -16.24
C LEU A 169 -10.59 3.52 -16.07
N PRO A 170 -10.56 2.76 -14.95
CA PRO A 170 -9.62 1.66 -14.76
C PRO A 170 -9.83 0.47 -15.72
N LEU A 171 -11.01 0.36 -16.35
CA LEU A 171 -11.34 -0.68 -17.33
C LEU A 171 -11.02 -0.24 -18.77
N ALA A 172 -11.16 1.06 -19.07
CA ALA A 172 -10.90 1.63 -20.40
C ALA A 172 -9.41 1.94 -20.62
N SER A 173 -8.70 2.38 -19.58
CA SER A 173 -7.22 2.39 -19.57
C SER A 173 -6.73 0.99 -19.22
N GLY A 174 -6.94 0.05 -20.15
CA GLY A 174 -6.61 -1.38 -20.01
C GLY A 174 -5.11 -1.70 -19.88
N SER A 175 -4.35 -0.93 -19.10
CA SER A 175 -2.89 -0.99 -19.05
C SER A 175 -2.28 -1.07 -17.65
N GLN A 176 -3.06 -1.32 -16.59
CA GLN A 176 -2.50 -1.62 -15.26
C GLN A 176 -3.22 -2.75 -14.48
N LEU A 177 -4.32 -3.31 -15.00
CA LEU A 177 -4.87 -4.58 -14.48
C LEU A 177 -4.04 -5.79 -14.92
N THR A 178 -3.20 -5.59 -15.93
CA THR A 178 -2.41 -6.60 -16.61
C THR A 178 -1.01 -6.05 -16.86
N ARG A 179 -0.37 -5.45 -15.85
CA ARG A 179 1.05 -5.81 -15.68
C ARG A 179 0.96 -7.27 -15.27
N THR A 180 1.00 -8.14 -16.28
CA THR A 180 1.14 -9.57 -16.10
C THR A 180 2.22 -9.74 -15.05
N VAL A 181 1.81 -10.06 -13.82
CA VAL A 181 2.63 -10.81 -12.90
C VAL A 181 3.16 -11.95 -13.78
N PRO A 182 4.48 -12.03 -14.05
CA PRO A 182 5.02 -13.17 -14.75
C PRO A 182 4.46 -14.37 -14.03
N ASN A 183 3.68 -15.18 -14.74
CA ASN A 183 3.00 -16.34 -14.23
C ASN A 183 3.98 -17.13 -13.35
N GLN A 184 3.79 -17.08 -12.03
CA GLN A 184 4.76 -17.59 -11.03
C GLN A 184 4.73 -19.12 -10.91
N ASN A 185 4.39 -19.80 -12.00
CA ASN A 185 4.56 -21.24 -12.17
C ASN A 185 5.55 -21.57 -13.31
N GLY A 186 6.27 -20.58 -13.85
CA GLY A 186 7.21 -20.76 -14.94
C GLY A 186 8.64 -20.52 -14.48
N THR A 187 9.40 -21.61 -14.32
CA THR A 187 10.82 -21.64 -14.65
C THR A 187 11.04 -20.85 -15.94
N GLY A 188 11.63 -19.66 -15.85
CA GLY A 188 11.75 -18.75 -16.98
C GLY A 188 12.45 -17.45 -16.62
N ASP A 189 13.32 -17.02 -17.53
CA ASP A 189 14.26 -15.89 -17.45
C ASP A 189 13.69 -14.67 -16.72
N ILE A 190 14.04 -14.50 -15.45
CA ILE A 190 13.99 -13.18 -14.81
C ILE A 190 15.25 -12.47 -15.30
N PRO A 191 15.16 -11.43 -16.16
CA PRO A 191 16.35 -10.76 -16.66
C PRO A 191 17.01 -10.01 -15.49
N LEU A 192 17.96 -10.68 -14.83
CA LEU A 192 18.76 -10.14 -13.73
C LEU A 192 19.82 -9.13 -14.22
N GLY A 193 20.14 -9.13 -15.52
CA GLY A 193 21.14 -8.25 -16.15
C GLY A 193 20.77 -6.75 -16.28
N GLY A 194 19.82 -6.23 -15.50
CA GLY A 194 19.39 -4.83 -15.58
C GLY A 194 19.28 -4.10 -14.24
N PHE A 195 19.55 -4.75 -13.12
CA PHE A 195 19.40 -4.16 -11.79
C PHE A 195 20.67 -3.41 -11.37
N GLN A 196 20.52 -2.17 -10.89
CA GLN A 196 21.59 -1.45 -10.22
C GLN A 196 21.64 -1.91 -8.76
N ILE A 197 22.49 -2.90 -8.46
CA ILE A 197 22.63 -3.45 -7.11
C ILE A 197 23.84 -2.79 -6.45
N GLN A 198 23.60 -1.96 -5.44
CA GLN A 198 24.66 -1.36 -4.64
C GLN A 198 25.11 -2.36 -3.57
N GLY A 199 26.42 -2.48 -3.35
CA GLY A 199 26.99 -3.39 -2.34
C GLY A 199 27.26 -4.83 -2.80
N LEU A 200 26.94 -5.18 -4.06
CA LEU A 200 27.28 -6.48 -4.67
C LEU A 200 28.17 -6.38 -5.92
N GLU A 201 28.90 -5.28 -6.08
CA GLU A 201 29.78 -5.02 -7.25
C GLU A 201 30.85 -6.10 -7.48
N SER A 202 31.18 -6.91 -6.47
CA SER A 202 32.17 -7.98 -6.55
C SER A 202 31.60 -9.37 -6.86
N VAL A 203 30.28 -9.50 -7.04
CA VAL A 203 29.63 -10.80 -7.26
C VAL A 203 29.17 -10.89 -8.72
N ASP A 204 29.64 -11.92 -9.42
CA ASP A 204 29.25 -12.20 -10.80
C ASP A 204 27.87 -12.85 -10.87
N LEU A 205 26.83 -12.03 -10.89
CA LEU A 205 25.44 -12.49 -10.99
C LEU A 205 25.08 -13.02 -12.39
N GLU A 206 25.95 -12.83 -13.40
CA GLU A 206 25.68 -13.28 -14.76
C GLU A 206 25.99 -14.78 -14.93
N HIS A 207 27.07 -15.27 -14.32
CA HIS A 207 27.54 -16.65 -14.45
C HIS A 207 27.76 -17.29 -13.07
N GLY A 208 26.78 -18.08 -12.61
CA GLY A 208 26.84 -18.71 -11.29
C GLY A 208 25.50 -19.19 -10.75
N ASP A 209 25.60 -20.08 -9.75
CA ASP A 209 24.47 -20.57 -8.96
C ASP A 209 24.39 -19.75 -7.67
N TYR A 210 23.22 -19.15 -7.41
CA TYR A 210 22.97 -18.32 -6.23
C TYR A 210 21.62 -18.60 -5.60
N LEU A 211 21.57 -18.53 -4.27
CA LEU A 211 20.34 -18.41 -3.51
C LEU A 211 20.10 -16.93 -3.22
N MET A 212 19.27 -16.30 -4.06
CA MET A 212 18.93 -14.89 -3.95
C MET A 212 17.70 -14.71 -3.06
N VAL A 213 17.82 -13.91 -2.01
CA VAL A 213 16.77 -13.73 -1.00
C VAL A 213 16.31 -12.29 -0.97
N LEU A 214 15.04 -12.05 -1.33
CA LEU A 214 14.40 -10.76 -1.14
C LEU A 214 13.98 -10.63 0.33
N MET A 215 14.48 -9.58 0.99
CA MET A 215 14.25 -9.35 2.41
C MET A 215 14.06 -7.87 2.75
N ASP A 216 13.33 -7.64 3.83
CA ASP A 216 13.12 -6.33 4.47
C ASP A 216 13.69 -6.39 5.88
N THR A 217 14.48 -5.39 6.26
CA THR A 217 15.10 -5.30 7.59
C THR A 217 14.09 -5.23 8.73
N ASP A 218 12.90 -4.71 8.44
CA ASP A 218 11.85 -4.45 9.43
C ASP A 218 10.84 -5.61 9.52
N CYS A 219 10.98 -6.65 8.70
CA CYS A 219 10.10 -7.81 8.68
C CYS A 219 10.54 -8.89 9.70
N SER A 220 9.63 -9.31 10.57
CA SER A 220 9.90 -10.39 11.55
C SER A 220 10.28 -11.72 10.88
N HIS A 221 9.60 -12.09 9.79
CA HIS A 221 9.90 -13.34 9.07
C HIS A 221 11.31 -13.31 8.46
N CYS A 222 11.75 -12.16 7.94
CA CYS A 222 13.11 -12.00 7.42
C CYS A 222 14.15 -12.12 8.53
N ARG A 223 13.87 -11.54 9.70
CA ARG A 223 14.75 -11.60 10.87
C ARG A 223 14.87 -13.03 11.40
N ASP A 224 13.76 -13.76 11.48
CA ASP A 224 13.73 -15.16 11.93
C ASP A 224 14.49 -16.09 10.95
N ALA A 225 14.38 -15.82 9.64
CA ALA A 225 15.03 -16.60 8.59
C ALA A 225 16.56 -16.48 8.54
N VAL A 226 17.16 -15.42 9.12
CA VAL A 226 18.62 -15.21 9.04
C VAL A 226 19.42 -16.40 9.56
N THR A 227 18.93 -17.08 10.60
CA THR A 227 19.64 -18.24 11.16
C THR A 227 19.76 -19.37 10.15
N GLU A 228 18.68 -19.70 9.46
CA GLU A 228 18.64 -20.76 8.44
C GLU A 228 19.43 -20.36 7.20
N LEU A 229 19.33 -19.10 6.78
CA LEU A 229 20.11 -18.56 5.66
C LEU A 229 21.61 -18.55 5.94
N ASN A 230 22.03 -18.25 7.18
CA ASN A 230 23.43 -18.37 7.58
C ASN A 230 23.91 -19.82 7.47
N TRP A 231 23.12 -20.81 7.90
CA TRP A 231 23.51 -22.23 7.74
C TRP A 231 23.66 -22.63 6.28
N LEU A 232 22.76 -22.18 5.39
CA LEU A 232 22.89 -22.43 3.95
C LEU A 232 24.14 -21.75 3.37
N ALA A 233 24.47 -20.55 3.83
CA ALA A 233 25.64 -19.81 3.38
C ALA A 233 26.98 -20.39 3.88
N GLU A 234 26.98 -21.14 4.98
CA GLU A 234 28.17 -21.82 5.51
C GLU A 234 28.54 -23.09 4.74
N ASP A 235 27.59 -23.78 4.09
CA ASP A 235 27.87 -25.01 3.36
C ASP A 235 28.53 -24.71 1.99
N PRO A 236 29.81 -25.06 1.77
CA PRO A 236 30.48 -24.86 0.49
C PRO A 236 29.92 -25.76 -0.63
N GLY A 237 29.11 -26.75 -0.30
CA GLY A 237 28.40 -27.61 -1.26
C GLY A 237 27.08 -27.01 -1.77
N LEU A 238 26.69 -25.82 -1.31
CA LEU A 238 25.50 -25.10 -1.75
C LEU A 238 25.85 -23.84 -2.57
N PRO A 239 24.89 -23.33 -3.36
CA PRO A 239 24.99 -22.03 -4.02
C PRO A 239 25.18 -20.91 -3.00
N GLY A 240 25.96 -19.90 -3.36
CA GLY A 240 26.20 -18.74 -2.49
C GLY A 240 24.89 -18.01 -2.19
N VAL A 241 24.65 -17.69 -0.91
CA VAL A 241 23.46 -16.91 -0.49
C VAL A 241 23.72 -15.43 -0.69
N ILE A 242 22.74 -14.72 -1.23
CA ILE A 242 22.77 -13.27 -1.46
C ILE A 242 21.45 -12.67 -1.02
N GLY A 243 21.48 -11.69 -0.13
CA GLY A 243 20.31 -10.88 0.21
C GLY A 243 20.14 -9.71 -0.76
N LEU A 244 18.90 -9.36 -1.07
CA LEU A 244 18.50 -8.15 -1.77
C LEU A 244 17.45 -7.42 -0.95
N SER A 245 17.64 -6.12 -0.75
CA SER A 245 16.74 -5.28 0.04
C SER A 245 16.67 -3.88 -0.57
N PHE A 246 15.55 -3.18 -0.37
CA PHE A 246 15.44 -1.77 -0.74
C PHE A 246 15.78 -0.82 0.42
N ASN A 247 15.95 -1.35 1.64
CA ASN A 247 16.26 -0.55 2.82
C ASN A 247 17.64 0.14 2.67
N GLY A 248 17.79 1.33 3.23
CA GLY A 248 19.05 2.09 3.14
C GLY A 248 20.22 1.44 3.90
N GLU A 249 21.45 1.75 3.49
CA GLU A 249 22.67 1.16 4.06
C GLU A 249 22.80 1.26 5.59
N ASP A 250 22.32 2.34 6.21
CA ASP A 250 22.35 2.48 7.68
C ASP A 250 21.53 1.37 8.37
N ARG A 251 20.35 1.05 7.83
CA ARG A 251 19.49 -0.03 8.34
C ARG A 251 20.09 -1.39 8.04
N LEU A 252 20.60 -1.59 6.82
CA LEU A 252 21.26 -2.84 6.44
C LEU A 252 22.47 -3.13 7.34
N LYS A 253 23.26 -2.12 7.67
CA LYS A 253 24.39 -2.26 8.59
C LYS A 253 23.93 -2.68 9.98
N ALA A 254 22.90 -2.02 10.53
CA ALA A 254 22.34 -2.38 11.83
C ALA A 254 21.81 -3.83 11.83
N PHE A 255 21.10 -4.22 10.78
CA PHE A 255 20.56 -5.56 10.58
C PHE A 255 21.66 -6.63 10.51
N ARG A 256 22.74 -6.38 9.74
CA ARG A 256 23.90 -7.28 9.63
C ARG A 256 24.59 -7.47 10.98
N GLU A 257 24.80 -6.38 11.73
CA GLU A 257 25.46 -6.42 13.04
C GLU A 257 24.58 -7.08 14.11
N GLU A 258 23.28 -6.80 14.13
CA GLU A 258 22.35 -7.32 15.13
C GLU A 258 22.16 -8.84 14.98
N LEU A 259 21.95 -9.31 13.75
CA LEU A 259 21.63 -10.72 13.47
C LEU A 259 22.85 -11.55 13.05
N GLN A 260 24.04 -10.94 13.03
CA GLN A 260 25.29 -11.60 12.64
C GLN A 260 25.18 -12.26 11.25
N VAL A 261 24.71 -11.49 10.26
CA VAL A 261 24.53 -11.97 8.89
C VAL A 261 25.90 -12.25 8.26
N ILE A 262 26.10 -13.45 7.71
CA ILE A 262 27.39 -13.84 7.10
C ILE A 262 27.42 -13.72 5.57
N PHE A 263 26.25 -13.56 4.95
CA PHE A 263 26.10 -13.43 3.50
C PHE A 263 25.98 -11.95 3.08
N PRO A 264 26.40 -11.59 1.86
CA PRO A 264 26.26 -10.22 1.36
C PRO A 264 24.78 -9.85 1.16
N ILE A 265 24.42 -8.62 1.52
CA ILE A 265 23.10 -8.04 1.21
C ILE A 265 23.30 -6.81 0.33
N GLY A 266 22.68 -6.79 -0.83
CA GLY A 266 22.72 -5.67 -1.78
C GLY A 266 21.50 -4.79 -1.67
N GLN A 267 21.72 -3.49 -1.83
CA GLN A 267 20.65 -2.53 -1.94
C GLN A 267 20.18 -2.44 -3.40
N ILE A 268 18.87 -2.62 -3.60
CA ILE A 268 18.19 -2.41 -4.88
C ILE A 268 17.15 -1.29 -4.77
N THR A 269 16.66 -0.81 -5.91
CA THR A 269 15.55 0.16 -5.87
C THR A 269 14.30 -0.50 -5.33
N GLU A 270 13.44 0.28 -4.68
CA GLU A 270 12.16 -0.21 -4.19
C GLU A 270 11.31 -0.77 -5.36
N GLU A 271 11.28 -0.09 -6.52
CA GLU A 271 10.56 -0.59 -7.70
C GLU A 271 11.03 -1.99 -8.11
N ASP A 272 12.35 -2.20 -8.17
CA ASP A 272 12.94 -3.47 -8.53
C ASP A 272 12.66 -4.57 -7.51
N PHE A 273 12.70 -4.24 -6.22
CA PHE A 273 12.37 -5.17 -5.14
C PHE A 273 10.95 -5.72 -5.30
N TRP A 274 9.97 -4.84 -5.47
CA TRP A 274 8.59 -5.26 -5.62
C TRP A 274 8.31 -5.92 -6.96
N ARG A 275 9.06 -5.58 -8.01
CA ARG A 275 9.00 -6.29 -9.30
C ARG A 275 9.44 -7.75 -9.15
N LEU A 276 10.49 -8.01 -8.36
CA LEU A 276 10.99 -9.35 -8.07
C LEU A 276 10.08 -10.11 -7.08
N LEU A 277 9.47 -9.41 -6.12
CA LEU A 277 8.54 -10.02 -5.17
C LEU A 277 7.22 -10.41 -5.84
N GLY A 278 6.64 -9.53 -6.67
CA GLY A 278 5.34 -9.76 -7.30
C GLY A 278 4.22 -10.01 -6.28
N ASP A 279 3.55 -11.15 -6.41
CA ASP A 279 2.49 -11.60 -5.48
C ASP A 279 3.03 -12.44 -4.30
N GLY A 280 4.35 -12.65 -4.25
CA GLY A 280 5.02 -13.38 -3.18
C GLY A 280 5.11 -12.61 -1.86
N ASN A 281 5.68 -13.25 -0.86
CA ASN A 281 5.85 -12.72 0.49
C ASN A 281 7.30 -12.82 0.94
N VAL A 282 7.74 -11.84 1.73
CA VAL A 282 9.10 -11.83 2.29
C VAL A 282 9.20 -12.71 3.54
N PRO A 283 10.35 -13.38 3.79
CA PRO A 283 11.48 -13.50 2.89
C PRO A 283 11.13 -14.39 1.69
N ARG A 284 11.52 -13.97 0.49
CA ARG A 284 11.36 -14.77 -0.74
C ARG A 284 12.72 -15.25 -1.21
N THR A 285 12.89 -16.56 -1.32
CA THR A 285 14.13 -17.20 -1.78
C THR A 285 13.98 -17.64 -3.23
N LEU A 286 14.95 -17.29 -4.07
CA LEU A 286 15.02 -17.60 -5.49
C LEU A 286 16.29 -18.41 -5.72
N LEU A 287 16.16 -19.63 -6.24
CA LEU A 287 17.33 -20.35 -6.75
C LEU A 287 17.59 -19.89 -8.18
N VAL A 288 18.73 -19.22 -8.38
CA VAL A 288 19.16 -18.68 -9.67
C VAL A 288 20.35 -19.48 -10.18
N ARG A 289 20.32 -19.86 -11.45
CA ARG A 289 21.45 -20.47 -12.16
C ARG A 289 21.66 -19.73 -13.46
N ASP A 290 22.84 -19.16 -13.67
CA ASP A 290 23.22 -18.41 -14.88
C ASP A 290 22.14 -17.39 -15.30
N SER A 291 21.73 -16.55 -14.34
CA SER A 291 20.65 -15.56 -14.48
C SER A 291 19.23 -16.10 -14.70
N VAL A 292 19.00 -17.42 -14.62
CA VAL A 292 17.68 -18.04 -14.78
C VAL A 292 17.15 -18.54 -13.45
N VAL A 293 15.93 -18.14 -13.09
CA VAL A 293 15.26 -18.63 -11.88
C VAL A 293 14.77 -20.06 -12.09
N GLN A 294 15.26 -20.95 -11.24
CA GLN A 294 14.97 -22.37 -11.25
C GLN A 294 13.78 -22.73 -10.36
N GLU A 295 13.70 -22.13 -9.17
CA GLU A 295 12.66 -22.37 -8.16
C GLU A 295 12.50 -21.14 -7.26
N VAL A 296 11.32 -21.03 -6.63
CA VAL A 296 10.93 -19.91 -5.77
C VAL A 296 10.24 -20.42 -4.51
N TRP A 297 10.65 -19.91 -3.35
CA TRP A 297 10.02 -20.16 -2.05
C TRP A 297 9.63 -18.83 -1.40
N ASP A 298 8.40 -18.77 -0.89
CA ASP A 298 7.86 -17.61 -0.17
C ASP A 298 7.70 -17.96 1.31
N ILE A 299 8.19 -17.10 2.21
CA ILE A 299 8.20 -17.25 3.69
C ILE A 299 9.09 -18.38 4.20
N GLU A 300 9.06 -19.55 3.55
CA GLU A 300 9.84 -20.73 3.91
C GLU A 300 11.24 -20.68 3.29
N ILE A 301 12.25 -21.10 4.06
CA ILE A 301 13.62 -21.27 3.58
C ILE A 301 13.82 -22.72 3.16
N PRO A 302 14.35 -23.00 1.95
CA PRO A 302 14.54 -24.37 1.50
C PRO A 302 15.60 -25.09 2.34
N ASP A 303 15.40 -26.39 2.56
CA ASP A 303 16.42 -27.22 3.21
C ASP A 303 17.58 -27.55 2.24
N GLU A 304 18.73 -27.90 2.81
CA GLU A 304 19.94 -28.26 2.06
C GLU A 304 19.69 -29.40 1.05
N HIS A 305 18.88 -30.39 1.43
CA HIS A 305 18.55 -31.53 0.58
C HIS A 305 17.72 -31.15 -0.64
N THR A 306 16.73 -30.27 -0.48
CA THR A 306 15.90 -29.78 -1.59
C THR A 306 16.75 -29.01 -2.58
N VAL A 307 17.60 -28.10 -2.09
CA VAL A 307 18.51 -27.33 -2.95
C VAL A 307 19.41 -28.28 -3.74
N LYS A 308 20.10 -29.22 -3.07
CA LYS A 308 21.00 -30.19 -3.75
C LYS A 308 20.26 -31.04 -4.79
N SER A 309 19.05 -31.52 -4.47
CA SER A 309 18.27 -32.32 -5.41
C SER A 309 17.91 -31.57 -6.70
N ILE A 310 17.60 -30.27 -6.61
CA ILE A 310 17.27 -29.45 -7.78
C ILE A 310 18.52 -29.20 -8.63
N LEU A 311 19.67 -29.00 -7.99
CA LEU A 311 20.95 -28.79 -8.67
C LEU A 311 21.38 -30.04 -9.46
N GLU A 312 21.16 -31.24 -8.91
CA GLU A 312 21.49 -32.54 -9.52
C GLU A 312 20.55 -32.92 -10.67
N VAL A 313 19.26 -32.58 -10.59
CA VAL A 313 18.27 -32.94 -11.63
C VAL A 313 18.40 -32.07 -12.90
N LYS A 314 18.92 -30.84 -12.76
CA LYS A 314 19.04 -29.86 -13.86
C LYS A 314 20.49 -29.64 -14.32
N SER A 315 21.43 -30.52 -13.97
CA SER A 315 22.80 -30.57 -14.52
C SER A 315 22.87 -31.47 -15.75
#